data_AF-A0A0D7A963-F1
#
_entry.id   AF-A0A0D7A963-F1
#
_cell.length_a   1.000
_cell.length_b   1.000
_cell.length_c   1.000
_cell.angle_alpha   90.00
_cell.angle_beta   90.00
_cell.angle_gamma   90.00
#
_symmetry.space_group_name_H-M   'P 1'
#
loop_
_entity.id
_entity.type
_entity.pdbx_description
1 polymer ?
#
loop_
_entity_poly.entity_id
_entity_poly.type
_entity_poly.pdbx_seq_one_letter_code
_entity_poly.pdbx_strand_id
1 'polypeptide(L)'
;MKYPIANVNYVIDTYGEDVGQGYDIMCAFMKTLHRSSIAEKVKNSRLVGVVPAFHGHAHSRDCQVDWHPRYVKGVGMEDFEGSEHFFSRSNELAATTRTCTPFHRRQQILEFLDFHNMDQYANHGRFLFTKYCAALRRIEDNVPQLAMLEERLHTTADDYERYLQEERTYLHGLKKEPPDVAQRFEYMEALDRFRKAELESSAACTDYEKFNRAYEANEMFVGNAGKIKSRYTRTARRVAILDEEVARLEDTLGIHDRWEPDTPEYINCRKELYERQYRCALDELERLVVQRLLELTKLNMSGVGKCLMMYG
;
A
#
# COMPACT_ATOMS: atom_id res chain seq x y z
N MET A 1 1.85 6.35 19.97
CA MET A 1 3.26 6.54 19.56
C MET A 1 3.84 7.68 20.40
N LYS A 2 4.59 7.44 21.48
CA LYS A 2 5.07 8.53 22.36
C LYS A 2 6.48 9.01 22.01
N TYR A 3 7.41 8.09 21.74
CA TYR A 3 8.81 8.43 21.45
C TYR A 3 9.01 9.23 20.16
N PRO A 4 8.40 8.86 19.01
CA PRO A 4 8.56 9.66 17.79
C PRO A 4 8.02 11.09 17.94
N ILE A 5 6.91 11.27 18.66
CA ILE A 5 6.34 12.60 18.94
C ILE A 5 7.30 13.43 19.79
N ALA A 6 7.88 12.83 20.83
CA ALA A 6 8.87 13.51 21.66
C ALA A 6 10.12 13.90 20.87
N ASN A 7 10.57 13.03 19.94
CA ASN A 7 11.69 13.33 19.05
C ASN A 7 11.38 14.52 18.13
N VAL A 8 10.21 14.55 17.48
CA VAL A 8 9.79 15.70 16.65
C VAL A 8 9.73 16.98 17.49
N ASN A 9 9.16 16.91 18.69
CA ASN A 9 9.13 18.08 19.59
C ASN A 9 10.54 18.61 19.88
N TYR A 10 11.48 17.72 20.20
CA TYR A 10 12.87 18.07 20.48
C TYR A 10 13.55 18.68 19.24
N VAL A 11 13.34 18.10 18.06
CA VAL A 11 13.89 18.60 16.79
C VAL A 11 13.39 20.02 16.52
N ILE A 12 12.10 20.29 16.68
CA ILE A 12 11.53 21.63 16.50
C ILE A 12 12.10 22.59 17.55
N ASP A 13 12.19 22.19 18.81
CA ASP A 13 12.74 23.04 19.89
C ASP A 13 14.23 23.36 19.68
N THR A 14 14.97 22.48 19.01
CA THR A 14 16.42 22.62 18.79
C THR A 14 16.74 23.40 17.53
N TYR A 15 16.05 23.11 16.43
CA TYR A 15 16.40 23.61 15.09
C TYR A 15 15.40 24.63 14.54
N GLY A 16 14.22 24.77 15.14
CA GLY A 16 13.24 25.79 14.79
C GLY A 16 12.30 25.39 13.64
N GLU A 17 12.13 26.30 12.70
CA GLU A 17 11.16 26.20 11.60
C GLU A 17 11.77 25.59 10.32
N ASP A 18 10.92 25.12 9.41
CA ASP A 18 11.27 24.57 8.09
C ASP A 18 12.22 23.36 8.14
N VAL A 19 12.16 22.58 9.22
CA VAL A 19 12.98 21.37 9.40
C VAL A 19 12.41 20.21 8.58
N GLY A 20 13.27 19.58 7.77
CA GLY A 20 12.97 18.34 7.07
C GLY A 20 13.25 17.10 7.93
N GLN A 21 12.27 16.23 8.08
CA GLN A 21 12.40 14.98 8.84
C GLN A 21 11.89 13.77 8.06
N GLY A 22 12.74 12.75 7.96
CA GLY A 22 12.40 11.44 7.41
C GLY A 22 11.84 10.50 8.45
N TYR A 23 10.79 9.75 8.08
CA TYR A 23 10.32 8.59 8.83
C TYR A 23 9.60 7.61 7.90
N ASP A 24 9.86 6.31 8.02
CA ASP A 24 9.31 5.27 7.12
C ASP A 24 7.80 5.37 6.96
N ILE A 25 7.10 5.73 8.03
CA ILE A 25 5.65 5.89 8.06
C ILE A 25 5.21 7.36 8.14
N MET A 26 6.03 8.30 7.67
CA MET A 26 5.76 9.75 7.82
C MET A 26 4.38 10.15 7.31
N CYS A 27 3.91 9.54 6.21
CA CYS A 27 2.58 9.79 5.65
C CYS A 27 1.42 9.50 6.62
N ALA A 28 1.54 8.47 7.45
CA ALA A 28 0.58 8.15 8.51
C ALA A 28 0.90 8.90 9.81
N PHE A 29 2.19 9.08 10.10
CA PHE A 29 2.66 9.72 11.31
C PHE A 29 2.34 11.21 11.35
N MET A 30 2.36 11.92 10.22
CA MET A 30 1.96 13.32 10.16
C MET A 30 0.50 13.53 10.60
N LYS A 31 -0.39 12.58 10.28
CA LYS A 31 -1.78 12.58 10.81
C LYS A 31 -1.81 12.44 12.32
N THR A 32 -0.88 11.67 12.88
CA THR A 32 -0.72 11.50 14.33
C THR A 32 -0.19 12.79 14.96
N LEU A 33 0.81 13.44 14.35
CA LEU A 33 1.37 14.70 14.80
C LEU A 33 0.31 15.80 14.87
N HIS A 34 -0.51 15.96 13.83
CA HIS A 34 -1.62 16.92 13.80
C HIS A 34 -2.76 16.64 14.79
N ARG A 35 -2.77 15.47 15.45
CA ARG A 35 -3.74 15.11 16.49
C ARG A 35 -3.10 14.99 17.88
N SER A 36 -1.82 15.33 17.98
CA SER A 36 -1.05 15.19 19.22
C SER A 36 -1.03 16.48 20.03
N SER A 37 -0.46 16.42 21.23
CA SER A 37 -0.24 17.59 22.09
C SER A 37 0.70 18.64 21.48
N ILE A 38 1.43 18.33 20.40
CA ILE A 38 2.33 19.25 19.71
C ILE A 38 1.80 19.71 18.34
N ALA A 39 0.52 19.47 18.04
CA ALA A 39 -0.06 19.77 16.72
C ALA A 39 0.16 21.22 16.27
N GLU A 40 -0.11 22.19 17.15
CA GLU A 40 0.12 23.62 16.84
C GLU A 40 1.60 23.92 16.62
N LYS A 41 2.50 23.28 17.39
CA LYS A 41 3.94 23.45 17.21
C LYS A 41 4.39 22.93 15.84
N VAL A 42 3.94 21.74 15.45
CA VAL A 42 4.23 21.14 14.14
C VAL A 42 3.73 22.02 12.99
N LYS A 43 2.52 22.57 13.13
CA LYS A 43 1.93 23.49 12.15
C LYS A 43 2.74 24.79 12.03
N ASN A 44 3.04 25.42 13.17
CA ASN A 44 3.74 26.72 13.20
C ASN A 44 5.19 26.58 12.73
N SER A 45 5.85 25.47 13.05
CA SER A 45 7.22 25.20 12.60
C SER A 45 7.31 24.85 11.11
N ARG A 46 6.19 24.64 10.41
CA ARG A 46 6.15 24.19 9.01
C ARG A 46 7.02 22.95 8.78
N LEU A 47 6.92 21.97 9.69
CA LEU A 47 7.69 20.73 9.62
C LEU A 47 7.49 20.05 8.25
N VAL A 48 8.59 19.76 7.56
CA VAL A 48 8.57 19.05 6.28
C VAL A 48 8.76 17.57 6.55
N GLY A 49 7.70 16.79 6.40
CA GLY A 49 7.78 15.32 6.54
C GLY A 49 8.08 14.63 5.22
N VAL A 50 8.99 13.67 5.24
CA VAL A 50 9.28 12.80 4.09
C VAL A 50 9.32 11.32 4.49
N VAL A 51 8.99 10.44 3.55
CA VAL A 51 9.27 9.00 3.66
C VAL A 51 10.64 8.74 3.00
N PRO A 52 11.64 8.18 3.70
CA PRO A 52 12.97 7.96 3.14
C PRO A 52 12.96 7.25 1.79
N ALA A 53 13.90 7.57 0.90
CA ALA A 53 13.83 7.24 -0.52
C ALA A 53 13.74 5.73 -0.79
N PHE A 54 14.38 4.91 0.04
CA PHE A 54 14.33 3.45 -0.09
C PHE A 54 12.94 2.90 0.25
N HIS A 55 12.34 3.37 1.35
CA HIS A 55 11.01 2.95 1.79
C HIS A 55 9.90 3.59 0.97
N GLY A 56 10.12 4.81 0.48
CA GLY A 56 9.13 5.59 -0.25
C GLY A 56 8.64 4.87 -1.50
N HIS A 57 9.53 4.17 -2.21
CA HIS A 57 9.14 3.35 -3.36
C HIS A 57 8.25 2.15 -3.00
N ALA A 58 8.29 1.64 -1.76
CA ALA A 58 7.42 0.56 -1.31
C ALA A 58 6.01 1.04 -0.94
N HIS A 59 5.80 2.35 -0.89
CA HIS A 59 4.48 2.93 -0.67
C HIS A 59 3.72 3.04 -1.98
N SER A 60 2.39 3.10 -1.88
CA SER A 60 1.52 3.34 -3.04
C SER A 60 1.88 4.64 -3.76
N ARG A 61 1.60 4.70 -5.08
CA ARG A 61 1.94 5.87 -5.91
C ARG A 61 1.35 7.17 -5.35
N ASP A 62 0.15 7.14 -4.79
CA ASP A 62 -0.48 8.31 -4.14
C ASP A 62 0.32 8.82 -2.94
N CYS A 63 0.97 7.93 -2.20
CA CYS A 63 1.84 8.32 -1.10
C CYS A 63 3.19 8.83 -1.63
N GLN A 64 3.71 8.24 -2.71
CA GLN A 64 4.99 8.65 -3.29
C GLN A 64 4.96 10.11 -3.74
N VAL A 65 3.94 10.50 -4.52
CA VAL A 65 3.84 11.86 -5.08
C VAL A 65 3.73 12.97 -4.02
N ASP A 66 3.32 12.62 -2.80
CA ASP A 66 3.16 13.56 -1.69
C ASP A 66 4.36 13.55 -0.72
N TRP A 67 4.99 12.39 -0.50
CA TRP A 67 5.91 12.18 0.63
C TRP A 67 7.33 11.74 0.23
N HIS A 68 7.55 11.30 -1.01
CA HIS A 68 8.87 10.86 -1.42
C HIS A 68 9.80 12.08 -1.63
N PRO A 69 11.07 12.07 -1.17
CA PRO A 69 11.98 13.22 -1.17
C PRO A 69 12.14 13.90 -2.53
N ARG A 70 12.05 13.13 -3.62
CA ARG A 70 12.07 13.66 -5.01
C ARG A 70 10.93 14.63 -5.35
N TYR A 71 9.79 14.53 -4.68
CA TYR A 71 8.60 15.38 -4.93
C TYR A 71 8.41 16.44 -3.84
N VAL A 72 9.28 16.48 -2.84
CA VAL A 72 9.21 17.42 -1.72
C VAL A 72 10.29 18.48 -1.89
N LYS A 73 9.88 19.75 -1.97
CA LYS A 73 10.80 20.87 -2.09
C LYS A 73 11.50 21.15 -0.75
N GLY A 74 12.76 21.59 -0.81
CA GLY A 74 13.51 22.03 0.38
C GLY A 74 14.39 20.95 1.05
N VAL A 75 14.25 19.68 0.67
CA VAL A 75 15.04 18.59 1.28
C VAL A 75 16.33 18.23 0.52
N GLY A 76 16.58 18.90 -0.61
CA GLY A 76 17.80 18.73 -1.39
C GLY A 76 17.97 17.33 -1.97
N MET A 77 19.21 16.83 -1.97
CA MET A 77 19.58 15.50 -2.48
C MET A 77 19.69 14.45 -1.38
N GLU A 78 18.95 14.64 -0.28
CA GLU A 78 18.97 13.73 0.84
C GLU A 78 18.01 12.55 0.62
N ASP A 79 18.46 11.35 0.96
CA ASP A 79 17.66 10.12 0.88
C ASP A 79 16.96 9.79 2.21
N PHE A 80 17.40 10.39 3.31
CA PHE A 80 16.87 10.21 4.67
C PHE A 80 17.06 8.80 5.24
N GLU A 81 18.05 8.04 4.73
CA GLU A 81 18.36 6.65 5.17
C GLU A 81 19.43 6.60 6.28
N GLY A 82 19.66 7.73 6.96
CA GLY A 82 20.72 7.83 7.97
C GLY A 82 20.55 6.85 9.13
N SER A 83 19.32 6.53 9.51
CA SER A 83 19.03 5.56 10.58
C SER A 83 19.41 4.15 10.17
N GLU A 84 19.13 3.75 8.94
CA GLU A 84 19.47 2.46 8.34
C GLU A 84 20.98 2.29 8.24
N HIS A 85 21.69 3.34 7.81
CA HIS A 85 23.16 3.34 7.80
C HIS A 85 23.74 3.15 9.21
N PHE A 86 23.17 3.84 10.20
CA PHE A 86 23.55 3.67 11.60
C PHE A 86 23.28 2.25 12.09
N PHE A 87 22.09 1.70 11.85
CA PHE A 87 21.73 0.34 12.26
C PHE A 87 22.62 -0.71 11.59
N SER A 88 22.94 -0.53 10.30
CA SER A 88 23.86 -1.40 9.58
C SER A 88 25.25 -1.42 10.24
N ARG A 89 25.81 -0.25 10.56
CA ARG A 89 27.10 -0.17 11.27
C ARG A 89 27.02 -0.76 12.68
N SER A 90 25.89 -0.59 13.37
CA SER A 90 25.72 -1.11 14.74
C SER A 90 25.79 -2.64 14.82
N ASN A 91 25.60 -3.35 13.70
CA ASN A 91 25.77 -4.82 13.64
C ASN A 91 27.20 -5.26 13.98
N GLU A 92 28.20 -4.40 13.80
CA GLU A 92 29.60 -4.67 14.19
C GLU A 92 29.72 -4.98 15.70
N LEU A 93 28.83 -4.42 16.52
CA LEU A 93 28.77 -4.69 17.96
C LEU A 93 28.31 -6.11 18.30
N ALA A 94 27.61 -6.80 17.39
CA ALA A 94 27.00 -8.08 17.70
C ALA A 94 28.05 -9.13 18.09
N ALA A 95 29.19 -9.16 17.38
CA ALA A 95 30.25 -10.13 17.65
C ALA A 95 30.93 -9.88 19.00
N THR A 96 31.22 -8.62 19.32
CA THR A 96 31.95 -8.24 20.54
C THR A 96 31.08 -8.29 21.78
N THR A 97 29.80 -7.92 21.68
CA THR A 97 28.89 -7.82 22.83
C THR A 97 28.20 -9.13 23.22
N ARG A 98 28.27 -10.17 22.38
CA ARG A 98 27.52 -11.43 22.57
C ARG A 98 27.90 -12.15 23.87
N THR A 99 29.18 -12.19 24.19
CA THR A 99 29.73 -12.88 25.38
C THR A 99 30.03 -11.92 26.54
N CYS A 100 29.82 -10.62 26.35
CA CYS A 100 30.02 -9.62 27.40
C CYS A 100 28.99 -9.73 28.54
N THR A 101 29.42 -9.35 29.74
CA THR A 101 28.49 -9.09 30.85
C THR A 101 27.58 -7.90 30.50
N PRO A 102 26.40 -7.76 31.15
CA PRO A 102 25.50 -6.64 30.88
C PRO A 102 26.14 -5.26 31.02
N PHE A 103 27.08 -5.09 31.97
CA PHE A 103 27.82 -3.85 32.16
C PHE A 103 28.70 -3.53 30.95
N HIS A 104 29.60 -4.45 30.57
CA HIS A 104 30.51 -4.23 29.43
C HIS A 104 29.77 -4.10 28.10
N ARG A 105 28.66 -4.81 27.91
CA ARG A 105 27.79 -4.63 26.74
C ARG A 105 27.26 -3.21 26.64
N ARG A 106 26.74 -2.66 27.74
CA ARG A 106 26.25 -1.27 27.76
C ARG A 106 27.38 -0.28 27.49
N GLN A 107 28.54 -0.50 28.10
CA GLN A 107 29.71 0.34 27.88
C GLN A 107 30.13 0.37 26.41
N GLN A 108 30.25 -0.80 25.76
CA GLN A 108 30.61 -0.88 24.34
C GLN A 108 29.57 -0.22 23.43
N ILE A 109 28.28 -0.37 23.72
CA ILE A 109 27.21 0.30 22.96
C ILE A 109 27.33 1.82 23.10
N LEU A 110 27.58 2.34 24.31
CA LEU A 110 27.75 3.78 24.54
C LEU A 110 28.99 4.33 23.82
N GLU A 111 30.13 3.66 23.95
CA GLU A 111 31.37 4.06 23.28
C GLU A 111 31.21 4.08 21.75
N PHE A 112 30.51 3.09 21.19
CA PHE A 112 30.19 3.05 19.77
C PHE A 112 29.31 4.23 19.34
N LEU A 113 28.27 4.54 20.13
CA LEU A 113 27.38 5.68 19.85
C LEU A 113 28.13 7.00 19.89
N ASP A 114 28.97 7.21 20.92
CA ASP A 114 29.77 8.42 21.08
C ASP A 114 30.76 8.58 19.92
N PHE A 115 31.49 7.51 19.58
CA PHE A 115 32.42 7.53 18.46
C PHE A 115 31.71 7.77 17.13
N HIS A 116 30.58 7.11 16.89
CA HIS A 116 29.78 7.33 15.69
C HIS A 116 29.36 8.80 15.58
N ASN A 117 28.89 9.39 16.68
CA ASN A 117 28.48 10.80 16.70
C ASN A 117 29.65 11.72 16.37
N MET A 118 30.82 11.50 16.98
CA MET A 118 32.05 12.26 16.66
C MET A 118 32.44 12.15 15.17
N ASP A 119 32.39 10.94 14.61
CA ASP A 119 32.68 10.69 13.19
C ASP A 119 31.68 11.41 12.28
N GLN A 120 30.39 11.41 12.61
CA GLN A 120 29.37 12.16 11.86
C GLN A 120 29.64 13.68 11.90
N TYR A 121 29.91 14.25 13.08
CA TYR A 121 30.24 15.67 13.20
C TYR A 121 31.50 16.04 12.42
N ALA A 122 32.56 15.23 12.50
CA ALA A 122 33.80 15.47 11.77
C ALA A 122 33.61 15.41 10.24
N ASN A 123 32.74 14.52 9.76
CA ASN A 123 32.48 14.34 8.33
C ASN A 123 31.38 15.26 7.78
N HIS A 124 30.61 15.96 8.62
CA HIS A 124 29.43 16.70 8.21
C HIS A 124 29.74 17.77 7.13
N GLY A 125 30.84 18.51 7.29
CA GLY A 125 31.26 19.51 6.30
C GLY A 125 31.60 18.89 4.94
N ARG A 126 32.32 17.76 4.93
CA ARG A 126 32.65 17.03 3.70
C ARG A 126 31.40 16.46 3.04
N PHE A 127 30.47 15.95 3.84
CA PHE A 127 29.18 15.44 3.36
C PHE A 127 28.39 16.54 2.63
N LEU A 128 28.19 17.69 3.28
CA LEU A 128 27.49 18.83 2.69
C LEU A 128 28.17 19.33 1.42
N PHE A 129 29.51 19.48 1.44
CA PHE A 129 30.27 19.89 0.27
C PHE A 129 30.12 18.90 -0.90
N THR A 130 30.15 17.60 -0.60
CA THR A 130 30.00 16.55 -1.62
C THR A 130 28.59 16.58 -2.24
N LYS A 131 27.55 16.73 -1.43
CA LYS A 131 26.15 16.85 -1.89
C LYS A 131 25.97 18.11 -2.74
N TYR A 132 26.55 19.24 -2.32
CA TYR A 132 26.52 20.48 -3.09
C TYR A 132 27.18 20.34 -4.47
N CYS A 133 28.40 19.81 -4.53
CA CYS A 133 29.09 19.55 -5.80
C CYS A 133 28.36 18.53 -6.68
N ALA A 134 27.66 17.56 -6.10
CA ALA A 134 26.82 16.63 -6.85
C ALA A 134 25.56 17.33 -7.41
N ALA A 135 24.97 18.26 -6.66
CA ALA A 135 23.83 19.05 -7.13
C ALA A 135 24.23 19.96 -8.31
N LEU A 136 25.36 20.66 -8.21
CA LEU A 136 25.88 21.48 -9.31
C LEU A 136 26.11 20.67 -10.58
N ARG A 137 26.78 19.51 -10.46
CA ARG A 137 27.01 18.62 -11.61
C ARG A 137 25.71 18.12 -12.22
N ARG A 138 24.72 17.73 -11.41
CA ARG A 138 23.41 17.34 -11.94
C ARG A 138 22.70 18.47 -12.68
N ILE A 139 22.82 19.72 -12.21
CA ILE A 139 22.26 20.87 -12.93
C ILE A 139 22.98 21.04 -14.26
N GLU A 140 24.31 21.04 -14.25
CA GLU A 140 25.14 21.16 -15.46
C GLU A 140 24.83 20.06 -16.48
N ASP A 141 24.72 18.81 -16.05
CA ASP A 141 24.51 17.64 -16.92
C ASP A 141 23.05 17.53 -17.40
N ASN A 142 22.08 17.75 -16.52
CA ASN A 142 20.67 17.46 -16.81
C ASN A 142 19.94 18.63 -17.47
N VAL A 143 20.33 19.89 -17.25
CA VAL A 143 19.64 21.03 -17.87
C VAL A 143 19.66 20.96 -19.40
N PRO A 144 20.81 20.70 -20.07
CA PRO A 144 20.84 20.54 -21.52
C PRO A 144 20.01 19.33 -21.99
N GLN A 145 20.05 18.22 -21.26
CA GLN A 145 19.28 17.02 -21.58
C GLN A 145 17.77 17.27 -21.46
N LEU A 146 17.36 17.99 -20.42
CA LEU A 146 15.97 18.37 -20.21
C LEU A 146 15.51 19.31 -21.32
N ALA A 147 16.29 20.31 -21.70
CA ALA A 147 15.96 21.21 -22.81
C ALA A 147 15.74 20.47 -24.14
N MET A 148 16.58 19.47 -24.45
CA MET A 148 16.38 18.62 -25.63
C MET A 148 15.08 17.79 -25.55
N LEU A 149 14.72 17.32 -24.35
CA LEU A 149 13.48 16.59 -24.13
C LEU A 149 12.26 17.50 -24.22
N GLU A 150 12.33 18.70 -23.65
CA GLU A 150 11.31 19.74 -23.70
C GLU A 150 10.98 20.12 -25.15
N GLU A 151 12.01 20.37 -25.97
CA GLU A 151 11.84 20.65 -27.40
C GLU A 151 11.19 19.48 -28.14
N ARG A 152 11.71 18.26 -27.93
CA ARG A 152 11.22 17.05 -28.61
C ARG A 152 9.79 16.68 -28.24
N LEU A 153 9.41 16.86 -26.98
CA LEU A 153 8.10 16.49 -26.46
C LEU A 153 7.11 17.65 -26.52
N HIS A 154 7.54 18.85 -26.92
CA HIS A 154 6.77 20.09 -26.86
C HIS A 154 6.19 20.33 -25.46
N THR A 155 7.04 20.18 -24.45
CA THR A 155 6.70 20.36 -23.04
C THR A 155 7.61 21.39 -22.40
N THR A 156 7.20 21.89 -21.26
CA THR A 156 7.90 22.90 -20.46
C THR A 156 7.94 22.48 -18.99
N ALA A 157 8.81 23.11 -18.20
CA ALA A 157 8.83 22.96 -16.76
C ALA A 157 7.45 23.15 -16.09
N ASP A 158 6.64 24.10 -16.58
CA ASP A 158 5.28 24.35 -16.08
C ASP A 158 4.34 23.16 -16.35
N ASP A 159 4.52 22.47 -17.48
CA ASP A 159 3.76 21.25 -17.79
C ASP A 159 4.08 20.13 -16.80
N TYR A 160 5.32 19.99 -16.34
CA TYR A 160 5.69 18.94 -15.38
C TYR A 160 5.10 19.18 -13.99
N GLU A 161 5.11 20.42 -13.51
CA GLU A 161 4.43 20.78 -12.26
C GLU A 161 2.91 20.58 -12.40
N ARG A 162 2.33 20.93 -13.57
CA ARG A 162 0.93 20.64 -13.86
C ARG A 162 0.63 19.14 -13.86
N TYR A 163 1.44 18.32 -14.53
CA TYR A 163 1.27 16.86 -14.58
C TYR A 163 1.35 16.23 -13.19
N LEU A 164 2.29 16.68 -12.35
CA LEU A 164 2.37 16.20 -10.96
C LEU A 164 1.11 16.56 -10.16
N GLN A 165 0.56 17.76 -10.37
CA GLN A 165 -0.66 18.19 -9.71
C GLN A 165 -1.91 17.45 -10.22
N GLU A 166 -1.98 17.20 -11.53
CA GLU A 166 -3.01 16.37 -12.16
C GLU A 166 -2.95 14.94 -11.63
N GLU A 167 -1.75 14.35 -11.54
CA GLU A 167 -1.53 13.02 -10.98
C GLU A 167 -1.98 12.94 -9.52
N ARG A 168 -1.60 13.92 -8.67
CA ARG A 168 -2.10 14.01 -7.29
C ARG A 168 -3.63 14.06 -7.24
N THR A 169 -4.23 14.94 -8.04
CA THR A 169 -5.69 15.13 -8.06
C THR A 169 -6.41 13.86 -8.47
N TYR A 170 -5.93 13.20 -9.52
CA TYR A 170 -6.42 11.92 -10.00
C TYR A 170 -6.32 10.83 -8.91
N LEU A 171 -5.13 10.64 -8.33
CA LEU A 171 -4.88 9.61 -7.31
C LEU A 171 -5.67 9.86 -6.02
N HIS A 172 -5.85 11.12 -5.60
CA HIS A 172 -6.72 11.46 -4.47
C HIS A 172 -8.19 11.18 -4.78
N GLY A 173 -8.63 11.44 -6.02
CA GLY A 173 -9.97 11.10 -6.50
C GLY A 173 -10.26 9.60 -6.45
N LEU A 174 -9.25 8.75 -6.68
CA LEU A 174 -9.37 7.29 -6.60
C LEU A 174 -9.47 6.75 -5.16
N LYS A 175 -9.11 7.51 -4.12
CA LYS A 175 -9.15 7.04 -2.72
C LYS A 175 -10.56 6.74 -2.22
N LYS A 176 -11.58 7.26 -2.90
CA LYS A 176 -12.98 6.92 -2.66
C LYS A 176 -13.58 6.49 -3.99
N GLU A 177 -13.92 5.21 -4.09
CA GLU A 177 -14.80 4.78 -5.17
C GLU A 177 -16.08 5.63 -5.12
N PRO A 178 -16.54 6.15 -6.27
CA PRO A 178 -17.84 6.78 -6.36
C PRO A 178 -18.88 5.85 -5.71
N PRO A 179 -19.76 6.36 -4.82
CA PRO A 179 -20.70 5.52 -4.08
C PRO A 179 -21.56 4.64 -4.99
N ASP A 180 -21.91 5.15 -6.17
CA ASP A 180 -22.65 4.46 -7.22
C ASP A 180 -21.89 3.25 -7.80
N VAL A 181 -20.57 3.36 -8.00
CA VAL A 181 -19.73 2.26 -8.49
C VAL A 181 -19.56 1.19 -7.42
N ALA A 182 -19.31 1.60 -6.17
CA ALA A 182 -19.19 0.67 -5.04
C ALA A 182 -20.49 -0.12 -4.80
N GLN A 183 -21.64 0.57 -4.83
CA GLN A 183 -22.96 -0.05 -4.67
C GLN A 183 -23.30 -1.00 -5.82
N ARG A 184 -22.91 -0.68 -7.07
CA ARG A 184 -23.09 -1.60 -8.22
C ARG A 184 -22.28 -2.88 -8.07
N PHE A 185 -21.04 -2.79 -7.56
CA PHE A 185 -20.25 -3.99 -7.27
C PHE A 185 -20.83 -4.81 -6.11
N GLU A 186 -21.33 -4.16 -5.06
CA GLU A 186 -22.03 -4.82 -3.97
C GLU A 186 -23.28 -5.56 -4.46
N TYR A 187 -24.06 -4.92 -5.34
CA TYR A 187 -25.21 -5.54 -5.99
C TYR A 187 -24.82 -6.76 -6.84
N MET A 188 -23.77 -6.66 -7.65
CA MET A 188 -23.24 -7.79 -8.41
C MET A 188 -22.80 -8.96 -7.54
N GLU A 189 -22.05 -8.70 -6.47
CA GLU A 189 -21.64 -9.74 -5.51
C GLU A 189 -22.84 -10.36 -4.78
N ALA A 190 -23.89 -9.58 -4.50
CA ALA A 190 -25.13 -10.08 -3.95
C ALA A 190 -25.89 -10.98 -4.94
N LEU A 191 -25.95 -10.60 -6.23
CA LEU A 191 -26.54 -11.41 -7.29
C LEU A 191 -25.80 -12.75 -7.49
N ASP A 192 -24.47 -12.75 -7.50
CA ASP A 192 -23.68 -13.98 -7.61
C ASP A 192 -23.93 -14.92 -6.41
N ARG A 193 -24.01 -14.37 -5.20
CA ARG A 193 -24.36 -15.12 -3.99
C ARG A 193 -25.76 -15.71 -4.07
N PHE A 194 -26.73 -14.91 -4.53
CA PHE A 194 -28.12 -15.32 -4.70
C PHE A 194 -28.23 -16.47 -5.71
N ARG A 195 -27.67 -16.33 -6.92
CA ARG A 195 -27.71 -17.38 -7.96
C ARG A 195 -27.03 -18.67 -7.53
N LYS A 196 -25.89 -18.56 -6.83
CA LYS A 196 -25.23 -19.75 -6.27
C LYS A 196 -26.12 -20.46 -5.26
N ALA A 197 -26.84 -19.70 -4.42
CA ALA A 197 -27.80 -20.27 -3.47
C ALA A 197 -29.03 -20.88 -4.18
N GLU A 198 -29.50 -20.30 -5.28
CA GLU A 198 -30.58 -20.86 -6.11
C GLU A 198 -30.17 -22.20 -6.72
N LEU A 199 -28.97 -22.30 -7.30
CA LEU A 199 -28.42 -23.55 -7.83
C LEU A 199 -28.31 -24.63 -6.74
N GLU A 200 -27.79 -24.26 -5.57
CA GLU A 200 -27.70 -25.15 -4.40
C GLU A 200 -29.08 -25.61 -3.90
N SER A 201 -30.07 -24.70 -3.92
CA SER A 201 -31.44 -24.96 -3.50
C SER A 201 -32.19 -25.85 -4.50
N SER A 202 -32.03 -25.59 -5.81
CA SER A 202 -32.57 -26.42 -6.88
C SER A 202 -32.04 -27.86 -6.80
N ALA A 203 -30.72 -28.02 -6.63
CA ALA A 203 -30.12 -29.33 -6.40
C ALA A 203 -30.71 -30.01 -5.15
N ALA A 204 -30.85 -29.29 -4.03
CA ALA A 204 -31.47 -29.82 -2.82
C ALA A 204 -32.96 -30.17 -2.99
N CYS A 205 -33.69 -29.43 -3.83
CA CYS A 205 -35.08 -29.72 -4.20
C CYS A 205 -35.18 -31.03 -4.98
N THR A 206 -34.34 -31.23 -6.00
CA THR A 206 -34.32 -32.48 -6.76
C THR A 206 -33.99 -33.70 -5.90
N ASP A 207 -33.07 -33.55 -4.94
CA ASP A 207 -32.73 -34.61 -3.99
C ASP A 207 -33.91 -34.91 -3.04
N TYR A 208 -34.63 -33.88 -2.60
CA TYR A 208 -35.81 -34.03 -1.76
C TYR A 208 -36.99 -34.66 -2.52
N GLU A 209 -37.21 -34.30 -3.78
CA GLU A 209 -38.22 -34.91 -4.65
C GLU A 209 -37.94 -36.38 -4.95
N LYS A 210 -36.67 -36.75 -5.17
CA LYS A 210 -36.26 -38.16 -5.32
C LYS A 210 -36.53 -38.93 -4.03
N PHE A 211 -36.22 -38.34 -2.88
CA PHE A 211 -36.54 -38.93 -1.58
C PHE A 211 -38.06 -39.11 -1.40
N ASN A 212 -38.86 -38.07 -1.66
CA ASN A 212 -40.32 -38.16 -1.55
C ASN A 212 -40.90 -39.21 -2.49
N ARG A 213 -40.43 -39.29 -3.74
CA ARG A 213 -40.87 -40.31 -4.70
C ARG A 213 -40.56 -41.73 -4.23
N ALA A 214 -39.35 -41.97 -3.71
CA ALA A 214 -38.98 -43.29 -3.16
C ALA A 214 -39.83 -43.64 -1.93
N TYR A 215 -40.14 -42.66 -1.09
CA TYR A 215 -41.02 -42.83 0.07
C TYR A 215 -42.46 -43.16 -0.35
N GLU A 216 -43.02 -42.45 -1.33
CA GLU A 216 -44.36 -42.67 -1.88
C GLU A 216 -44.49 -44.03 -2.61
N ALA A 217 -43.42 -44.46 -3.29
CA ALA A 217 -43.34 -45.77 -3.96
C ALA A 217 -43.08 -46.95 -3.00
N ASN A 218 -42.94 -46.68 -1.69
CA ASN A 218 -42.61 -47.66 -0.66
C ASN A 218 -41.26 -48.38 -0.91
N GLU A 219 -40.34 -47.72 -1.60
CA GLU A 219 -39.01 -48.22 -1.94
C GLU A 219 -38.01 -47.95 -0.81
N MET A 220 -37.03 -48.84 -0.64
CA MET A 220 -36.01 -48.68 0.39
C MET A 220 -35.01 -47.58 -0.02
N PHE A 221 -35.16 -46.39 0.53
CA PHE A 221 -34.27 -45.26 0.24
C PHE A 221 -32.90 -45.42 0.91
N VAL A 222 -31.83 -45.49 0.11
CA VAL A 222 -30.45 -45.55 0.60
C VAL A 222 -29.93 -44.13 0.83
N GLY A 223 -30.05 -43.63 2.07
CA GLY A 223 -29.52 -42.31 2.45
C GLY A 223 -30.06 -41.78 3.79
N ASN A 224 -29.57 -40.62 4.23
CA ASN A 224 -30.02 -39.99 5.48
C ASN A 224 -31.12 -38.96 5.23
N ALA A 225 -32.39 -39.38 5.42
CA ALA A 225 -33.58 -38.56 5.22
C ALA A 225 -33.57 -37.25 6.02
N GLY A 226 -33.09 -37.27 7.27
CA GLY A 226 -33.00 -36.09 8.13
C GLY A 226 -32.06 -35.02 7.56
N LYS A 227 -30.92 -35.44 7.00
CA LYS A 227 -29.97 -34.53 6.33
C LYS A 227 -30.54 -33.92 5.05
N ILE A 228 -31.29 -34.70 4.26
CA ILE A 228 -31.91 -34.22 3.01
C ILE A 228 -32.97 -33.16 3.31
N LYS A 229 -33.90 -33.45 4.24
CA LYS A 229 -34.96 -32.51 4.64
C LYS A 229 -34.40 -31.23 5.28
N SER A 230 -33.36 -31.36 6.11
CA SER A 230 -32.65 -30.22 6.71
C SER A 230 -31.92 -29.38 5.65
N ARG A 231 -31.26 -30.04 4.67
CA ARG A 231 -30.60 -29.34 3.56
C ARG A 231 -31.61 -28.55 2.73
N TYR A 232 -32.71 -29.18 2.30
CA TYR A 232 -33.79 -28.54 1.52
C TYR A 232 -34.35 -27.28 2.21
N THR A 233 -34.73 -27.40 3.48
CA THR A 233 -35.28 -26.27 4.23
C THR A 233 -34.25 -25.16 4.47
N ARG A 234 -32.98 -25.51 4.73
CA ARG A 234 -31.90 -24.54 4.95
C ARG A 234 -31.53 -23.78 3.67
N THR A 235 -31.42 -24.47 2.53
CA THR A 235 -31.09 -23.82 1.25
C THR A 235 -32.22 -22.92 0.78
N ALA A 236 -33.48 -23.34 0.95
CA ALA A 236 -34.64 -22.51 0.62
C ALA A 236 -34.70 -21.21 1.46
N ARG A 237 -34.45 -21.30 2.78
CA ARG A 237 -34.34 -20.11 3.64
C ARG A 237 -33.20 -19.19 3.23
N ARG A 238 -32.05 -19.76 2.84
CA ARG A 238 -30.90 -18.99 2.38
C ARG A 238 -31.21 -18.20 1.10
N VAL A 239 -31.93 -18.81 0.15
CA VAL A 239 -32.39 -18.13 -1.06
C VAL A 239 -33.29 -16.96 -0.70
N ALA A 240 -34.28 -17.14 0.17
CA ALA A 240 -35.19 -16.07 0.57
C ALA A 240 -34.47 -14.87 1.22
N ILE A 241 -33.48 -15.13 2.09
CA ILE A 241 -32.68 -14.06 2.73
C ILE A 241 -31.85 -13.29 1.69
N LEU A 242 -31.22 -14.00 0.76
CA LEU A 242 -30.39 -13.37 -0.28
C LEU A 242 -31.25 -12.64 -1.31
N ASP A 243 -32.45 -13.13 -1.61
CA ASP A 243 -33.41 -12.45 -2.48
C ASP A 243 -33.83 -11.09 -1.87
N GLU A 244 -34.09 -11.06 -0.56
CA GLU A 244 -34.42 -9.82 0.17
C GLU A 244 -33.21 -8.86 0.25
N GLU A 245 -31.98 -9.38 0.35
CA GLU A 245 -30.76 -8.56 0.24
C GLU A 245 -30.64 -7.92 -1.15
N VAL A 246 -30.80 -8.71 -2.21
CA VAL A 246 -30.75 -8.26 -3.61
C VAL A 246 -31.86 -7.23 -3.88
N ALA A 247 -33.10 -7.49 -3.46
CA ALA A 247 -34.23 -6.58 -3.66
C ALA A 247 -34.03 -5.20 -2.98
N ARG A 248 -33.40 -5.17 -1.80
CA ARG A 248 -33.07 -3.90 -1.13
C ARG A 248 -32.02 -3.09 -1.88
N LEU A 249 -31.04 -3.77 -2.47
CA LEU A 249 -30.02 -3.14 -3.31
C LEU A 249 -30.63 -2.63 -4.63
N GLU A 250 -31.57 -3.38 -5.23
CA GLU A 250 -32.32 -2.98 -6.42
C GLU A 250 -33.10 -1.67 -6.17
N ASP A 251 -33.82 -1.57 -5.04
CA ASP A 251 -34.55 -0.37 -4.64
C ASP A 251 -33.61 0.83 -4.41
N THR A 252 -32.49 0.60 -3.71
CA THR A 252 -31.50 1.66 -3.43
C THR A 252 -30.84 2.19 -4.71
N LEU A 253 -30.60 1.32 -5.69
CA LEU A 253 -29.95 1.66 -6.96
C LEU A 253 -30.94 2.12 -8.05
N GLY A 254 -32.24 2.04 -7.80
CA GLY A 254 -33.28 2.35 -8.79
C GLY A 254 -33.31 1.34 -9.96
N ILE A 255 -32.94 0.09 -9.71
CA ILE A 255 -32.96 -0.99 -10.71
C ILE A 255 -34.36 -1.60 -10.73
N HIS A 256 -35.04 -1.50 -11.86
CA HIS A 256 -36.40 -2.00 -12.01
C HIS A 256 -36.45 -3.48 -12.44
N ASP A 257 -35.49 -3.90 -13.26
CA ASP A 257 -35.36 -5.28 -13.74
C ASP A 257 -34.06 -5.88 -13.22
N ARG A 258 -34.17 -7.03 -12.55
CA ARG A 258 -33.02 -7.77 -12.03
C ARG A 258 -32.06 -8.08 -13.18
N TRP A 259 -30.78 -7.79 -12.97
CA TRP A 259 -29.76 -8.02 -14.00
C TRP A 259 -29.57 -9.52 -14.24
N GLU A 260 -29.69 -9.95 -15.49
CA GLU A 260 -29.40 -11.31 -15.95
C GLU A 260 -28.00 -11.42 -16.60
N PRO A 261 -27.37 -12.60 -16.70
CA PRO A 261 -25.99 -12.74 -17.20
C PRO A 261 -25.77 -12.21 -18.62
N ASP A 262 -26.85 -12.10 -19.40
CA ASP A 262 -26.95 -11.61 -20.76
C ASP A 262 -27.30 -10.11 -20.86
N THR A 263 -27.71 -9.47 -19.75
CA THR A 263 -27.97 -8.03 -19.75
C THR A 263 -26.69 -7.21 -19.98
N PRO A 264 -26.73 -6.16 -20.82
CA PRO A 264 -25.58 -5.30 -21.08
C PRO A 264 -24.97 -4.70 -19.80
N GLU A 265 -25.81 -4.33 -18.84
CA GLU A 265 -25.44 -3.74 -17.56
C GLU A 265 -24.62 -4.72 -16.71
N TYR A 266 -25.07 -5.98 -16.64
CA TYR A 266 -24.34 -7.05 -15.96
C TYR A 266 -22.98 -7.31 -16.61
N ILE A 267 -22.95 -7.40 -17.94
CA ILE A 267 -21.70 -7.67 -18.68
C ILE A 267 -20.70 -6.53 -18.46
N ASN A 268 -21.14 -5.28 -18.53
CA ASN A 268 -20.27 -4.13 -18.35
C ASN A 268 -19.76 -4.03 -16.90
N CYS A 269 -20.64 -4.15 -15.90
CA CYS A 269 -20.23 -4.10 -14.50
C CYS A 269 -19.27 -5.26 -14.15
N ARG A 270 -19.49 -6.45 -14.73
CA ARG A 270 -18.57 -7.58 -14.58
C ARG A 270 -17.20 -7.31 -15.19
N LYS A 271 -17.14 -6.66 -16.35
CA LYS A 271 -15.87 -6.24 -16.94
C LYS A 271 -15.14 -5.23 -16.03
N GLU A 272 -15.84 -4.23 -15.52
CA GLU A 272 -15.29 -3.23 -14.59
C GLU A 272 -14.78 -3.88 -13.29
N LEU A 273 -15.50 -4.86 -12.74
CA LEU A 273 -15.07 -5.63 -11.57
C LEU A 273 -13.77 -6.41 -11.84
N TYR A 274 -13.66 -7.05 -13.01
CA TYR A 274 -12.43 -7.74 -13.40
C TYR A 274 -11.25 -6.77 -13.58
N GLU A 275 -11.47 -5.62 -14.21
CA GLU A 275 -10.44 -4.59 -14.35
C GLU A 275 -10.00 -4.05 -12.97
N ARG A 276 -10.94 -3.86 -12.04
CA ARG A 276 -10.64 -3.48 -10.66
C ARG A 276 -9.77 -4.52 -9.97
N GLN A 277 -10.17 -5.80 -10.01
CA GLN A 277 -9.39 -6.89 -9.43
C GLN A 277 -7.99 -6.99 -10.04
N TYR A 278 -7.89 -6.81 -11.37
CA TYR A 278 -6.60 -6.77 -12.07
C TYR A 278 -5.72 -5.62 -11.60
N ARG A 279 -6.27 -4.40 -11.48
CA ARG A 279 -5.52 -3.23 -10.97
C ARG A 279 -5.05 -3.44 -9.53
N CYS A 280 -5.92 -3.92 -8.64
CA CYS A 280 -5.53 -4.23 -7.26
C CYS A 280 -4.44 -5.31 -7.19
N ALA A 281 -4.53 -6.35 -8.04
CA ALA A 281 -3.50 -7.39 -8.11
C ALA A 281 -2.17 -6.85 -8.67
N LEU A 282 -2.22 -5.91 -9.62
CA LEU A 282 -1.05 -5.24 -10.17
C LEU A 282 -0.37 -4.35 -9.12
N ASP A 283 -1.13 -3.55 -8.38
CA ASP A 283 -0.62 -2.70 -7.29
C ASP A 283 0.06 -3.55 -6.20
N GLU A 284 -0.56 -4.68 -5.85
CA GLU A 284 0.02 -5.63 -4.89
C GLU A 284 1.29 -6.29 -5.43
N LEU A 285 1.32 -6.66 -6.72
CA LEU A 285 2.51 -7.21 -7.35
C LEU A 285 3.65 -6.19 -7.36
N GLU A 286 3.38 -4.94 -7.71
CA GLU A 286 4.37 -3.85 -7.68
C GLU A 286 4.93 -3.70 -6.26
N ARG A 287 4.06 -3.63 -5.25
CA ARG A 287 4.45 -3.56 -3.84
C ARG A 287 5.36 -4.72 -3.44
N LEU A 288 5.01 -5.95 -3.82
CA LEU A 288 5.80 -7.15 -3.53
C LEU A 288 7.15 -7.16 -4.27
N VAL A 289 7.20 -6.72 -5.52
CA VAL A 289 8.44 -6.61 -6.29
C VAL A 289 9.38 -5.58 -5.65
N VAL A 290 8.87 -4.41 -5.29
CA VAL A 290 9.67 -3.41 -4.57
C VAL A 290 10.16 -4.01 -3.26
N GLN A 291 9.27 -4.57 -2.43
CA GLN A 291 9.65 -5.23 -1.18
C GLN A 291 10.76 -6.28 -1.38
N ARG A 292 10.66 -7.09 -2.44
CA ARG A 292 11.67 -8.10 -2.77
C ARG A 292 13.00 -7.47 -3.18
N LEU A 293 12.99 -6.39 -3.96
CA LEU A 293 14.21 -5.64 -4.29
C LEU A 293 14.87 -5.09 -3.02
N LEU A 294 14.07 -4.56 -2.09
CA LEU A 294 14.57 -4.07 -0.80
C LEU A 294 15.21 -5.20 0.04
N GLU A 295 14.58 -6.38 0.09
CA GLU A 295 15.15 -7.56 0.75
C GLU A 295 16.48 -8.00 0.13
N LEU A 296 16.56 -8.03 -1.21
CA LEU A 296 17.77 -8.42 -1.93
C LEU A 296 18.91 -7.43 -1.70
N THR A 297 18.62 -6.14 -1.61
CA THR A 297 19.59 -5.10 -1.24
C THR A 297 20.06 -5.28 0.20
N LYS A 298 19.15 -5.57 1.15
CA LYS A 298 19.51 -5.85 2.55
C LYS A 298 20.38 -7.10 2.72
N LEU A 299 20.26 -8.07 1.82
CA LEU A 299 21.06 -9.30 1.82
C LEU A 299 22.37 -9.20 1.02
N ASN A 300 22.75 -8.01 0.52
CA ASN A 300 23.93 -7.82 -0.35
C ASN A 300 23.89 -8.69 -1.64
N MET A 301 22.70 -9.03 -2.14
CA MET A 301 22.49 -9.91 -3.30
C MET A 301 22.09 -9.16 -4.59
N SER A 302 22.14 -7.83 -4.61
CA SER A 302 21.91 -7.04 -5.81
C SER A 302 23.01 -7.30 -6.84
N GLY A 303 22.79 -8.24 -7.77
CA GLY A 303 23.72 -8.59 -8.85
C GLY A 303 23.83 -10.08 -9.21
N VAL A 304 23.23 -11.00 -8.44
CA VAL A 304 23.36 -12.46 -8.68
C VAL A 304 22.29 -13.03 -9.63
N GLY A 305 21.50 -12.16 -10.27
CA GLY A 305 20.36 -12.54 -11.13
C GLY A 305 20.72 -12.93 -12.57
N LYS A 306 21.96 -13.35 -12.87
CA LYS A 306 22.28 -13.92 -14.19
C LYS A 306 22.08 -15.42 -14.17
N CYS A 307 20.93 -15.83 -14.71
CA CYS A 307 20.65 -17.19 -15.13
C CYS A 307 21.74 -17.63 -16.13
N LEU A 308 22.61 -18.55 -15.70
CA LEU A 308 23.48 -19.31 -16.59
C LEU A 308 22.59 -20.26 -17.41
N MET A 309 22.02 -19.79 -18.51
CA MET A 309 21.66 -20.68 -19.61
C MET A 309 22.92 -20.93 -20.43
N MET A 310 23.69 -21.94 -20.02
CA MET A 310 24.61 -22.61 -20.92
C MET A 310 23.78 -23.56 -21.79
N TYR A 311 23.48 -23.14 -23.02
CA TYR A 311 23.18 -24.10 -24.08
C TYR A 311 24.49 -24.81 -24.45
N GLY A 312 24.45 -26.14 -24.44
CA GLY A 312 25.46 -26.99 -25.06
C GLY A 312 25.36 -26.99 -26.57
#